data_AF-A0A2G6J9K7-F1
#
_entry.id   AF-A0A2G6J9K7-F1
#
_cell.length_a   1.000
_cell.length_b   1.000
_cell.length_c   1.000
_cell.angle_alpha   90.00
_cell.angle_beta   90.00
_cell.angle_gamma   90.00
#
_symmetry.space_group_name_H-M   'P 1'
#
loop_
_entity.id
_entity.type
_entity.pdbx_description
1 polymer ?
#
loop_
_entity_poly.entity_id
_entity_poly.type
_entity_poly.pdbx_seq_one_letter_code
_entity_poly.pdbx_strand_id
1 'polypeptide(L)'
;MCLKHVPPVTLPATAEQCWMRGCSSQRPSTQDRPEEASAPAPPPSAVLEAAGVQICAWEGCNSPARPNSKYCSRKCSNKNARKRFRARKREQAA
;
A
#
# COMPACT_ATOMS: atom_id res chain seq x y z
N MET A 1 -24.60 -5.54 -9.45
CA MET A 1 -24.23 -5.80 -8.04
C MET A 1 -25.52 -5.88 -7.23
N CYS A 2 -25.69 -6.85 -6.32
CA CYS A 2 -26.81 -6.79 -5.39
C CYS A 2 -26.49 -5.68 -4.37
N LEU A 3 -27.09 -4.49 -4.53
CA LEU A 3 -26.86 -3.35 -3.63
C LEU A 3 -27.36 -3.60 -2.20
N LYS A 4 -28.13 -4.68 -1.98
CA LYS A 4 -28.68 -5.06 -0.68
C LYS A 4 -27.69 -5.81 0.21
N HIS A 5 -26.62 -6.39 -0.35
CA HIS A 5 -25.71 -7.25 0.39
C HIS A 5 -24.26 -7.03 -0.07
N VAL A 6 -23.39 -6.64 0.85
CA VAL A 6 -21.94 -6.56 0.62
C VAL A 6 -21.31 -7.82 1.20
N PRO A 7 -20.87 -8.81 0.38
CA PRO A 7 -20.23 -10.00 0.91
C PRO A 7 -18.86 -9.66 1.50
N PRO A 8 -18.45 -10.31 2.60
CA PRO A 8 -17.12 -10.10 3.20
C PRO A 8 -15.97 -10.71 2.38
N VAL A 9 -16.27 -11.43 1.28
CA VAL A 9 -15.29 -12.08 0.42
C VAL A 9 -15.52 -11.65 -1.03
N THR A 10 -14.43 -11.34 -1.74
CA THR A 10 -14.44 -11.07 -3.18
C THR A 10 -15.00 -12.27 -3.94
N LEU A 11 -16.15 -12.10 -4.59
CA LEU A 11 -16.78 -13.15 -5.39
C LEU A 11 -15.89 -13.50 -6.60
N PRO A 12 -15.77 -14.79 -6.98
CA PRO A 12 -15.13 -15.16 -8.23
C PRO A 12 -15.88 -14.49 -9.39
N ALA A 13 -15.11 -13.97 -10.35
CA ALA A 13 -15.64 -13.18 -11.46
C ALA A 13 -16.65 -13.94 -12.33
N THR A 14 -16.66 -15.28 -12.26
CA THR A 14 -17.47 -16.20 -13.06
C THR A 14 -18.82 -16.57 -12.44
N ALA A 15 -19.11 -16.19 -11.20
CA ALA A 15 -20.39 -16.50 -10.58
C ALA A 15 -21.50 -15.54 -11.04
N GLU A 16 -22.51 -16.09 -11.72
CA GLU A 16 -23.67 -15.34 -12.26
C GLU A 16 -24.78 -15.08 -11.22
N GLN A 17 -24.78 -15.83 -10.12
CA GLN A 17 -25.77 -15.70 -9.03
C GLN A 17 -25.13 -15.22 -7.72
N CYS A 18 -25.89 -14.44 -6.96
CA CYS A 18 -25.51 -14.04 -5.61
C CYS A 18 -25.44 -15.27 -4.68
N TRP A 19 -24.35 -15.43 -3.92
CA TRP A 19 -24.16 -16.61 -3.06
C TRP A 19 -24.85 -16.49 -1.70
N MET A 20 -25.51 -15.36 -1.42
CA MET A 20 -26.24 -15.17 -0.17
C MET A 20 -27.49 -16.07 -0.15
N ARG A 21 -27.60 -16.93 0.87
CA ARG A 21 -28.77 -17.82 1.02
C ARG A 21 -30.06 -17.01 0.97
N GLY A 22 -30.91 -17.30 -0.02
CA GLY A 22 -32.21 -16.64 -0.23
C GLY A 22 -32.19 -15.40 -1.14
N CYS A 23 -31.03 -15.00 -1.67
CA CYS A 23 -30.95 -13.89 -2.62
C CYS A 23 -31.04 -14.40 -4.08
N SER A 24 -32.16 -14.16 -4.74
CA SER A 24 -32.40 -14.52 -6.15
C SER A 24 -31.91 -13.45 -7.15
N SER A 25 -31.19 -12.43 -6.69
CA SER A 25 -30.70 -11.37 -7.58
C SER A 25 -29.64 -11.91 -8.55
N GLN A 26 -29.93 -11.81 -9.84
CA GLN A 26 -28.96 -12.09 -10.90
C GLN A 26 -27.92 -10.98 -10.98
N ARG A 27 -26.67 -11.38 -11.25
CA ARG A 27 -25.61 -10.42 -11.56
C ARG A 27 -25.88 -9.85 -12.97
N PRO A 28 -25.78 -8.52 -13.17
CA PRO A 28 -25.90 -7.96 -14.52
C PRO A 28 -24.85 -8.58 -15.43
N SER A 29 -25.22 -8.75 -16.70
CA SER A 29 -24.40 -9.41 -17.71
C SER A 29 -23.07 -8.66 -17.88
N THR A 30 -22.04 -9.34 -18.41
CA THR A 30 -20.74 -8.70 -18.70
C THR A 30 -20.88 -7.51 -19.66
N GLN A 31 -21.94 -7.46 -20.46
CA GLN A 31 -22.20 -6.35 -21.40
C GLN A 31 -22.71 -5.08 -20.70
N ASP A 32 -23.41 -5.23 -19.58
CA ASP A 32 -23.87 -4.12 -18.74
C ASP A 32 -22.83 -3.71 -17.69
N ARG A 33 -21.70 -4.42 -17.63
CA ARG A 33 -20.56 -4.02 -16.81
C ARG A 33 -19.98 -2.78 -17.50
N PRO A 34 -19.94 -1.60 -16.85
CA PRO A 34 -19.24 -0.47 -17.42
C PRO A 34 -17.83 -0.94 -17.78
N GLU A 35 -17.39 -0.63 -19.01
CA GLU A 35 -16.03 -0.96 -19.45
C GLU A 35 -15.07 -0.57 -18.34
N GLU A 36 -14.22 -1.52 -17.97
CA GLU A 36 -13.22 -1.30 -16.94
C GLU A 36 -12.35 -0.17 -17.45
N ALA A 37 -12.65 1.06 -17.00
CA ALA A 37 -11.90 2.25 -17.33
C ALA A 37 -10.45 1.87 -17.09
N SER A 38 -9.66 1.85 -18.17
CA SER A 38 -8.25 1.48 -18.16
C SER A 38 -7.67 2.02 -16.86
N ALA A 39 -7.28 1.09 -15.98
CA ALA A 39 -6.83 1.47 -14.65
C ALA A 39 -5.89 2.66 -14.83
N PRO A 40 -6.14 3.81 -14.18
CA PRO A 40 -5.25 4.95 -14.34
C PRO A 40 -3.86 4.39 -14.09
N ALA A 41 -2.96 4.61 -15.07
CA ALA A 41 -1.58 4.16 -14.99
C ALA A 41 -1.13 4.36 -13.55
N PRO A 42 -0.50 3.35 -12.91
CA PRO A 42 -0.19 3.40 -11.49
C PRO A 42 0.34 4.79 -11.18
N PRO A 43 -0.22 5.51 -10.20
CA PRO A 43 0.17 6.88 -9.94
C PRO A 43 1.69 6.88 -9.91
N PRO A 44 2.38 7.74 -10.71
CA PRO A 44 3.83 7.71 -10.77
C PRO A 44 4.29 7.74 -9.33
N SER A 45 4.85 6.62 -8.87
CA SER A 45 5.02 6.31 -7.45
C SER A 45 5.92 7.36 -6.87
N ALA A 46 5.35 8.45 -6.38
CA ALA A 46 5.99 9.74 -6.11
C ALA A 46 7.50 9.72 -6.39
N VAL A 47 7.88 9.66 -7.68
CA VAL A 47 9.27 9.85 -8.05
C VAL A 47 9.43 11.36 -8.16
N LEU A 48 9.25 12.03 -7.03
CA LEU A 48 9.83 13.34 -6.80
C LEU A 48 11.32 13.14 -6.57
N GLU A 49 12.04 12.68 -7.59
CA GLU A 49 13.49 12.82 -7.67
C GLU A 49 13.82 13.35 -9.07
N ALA A 50 13.36 14.57 -9.31
CA ALA A 50 14.10 15.48 -10.15
C ALA A 50 15.48 15.72 -9.49
N ALA A 51 16.50 15.00 -9.96
CA ALA A 51 17.93 15.36 -9.84
C ALA A 51 18.47 15.71 -8.43
N GLY A 52 17.96 15.09 -7.36
CA GLY A 52 18.41 15.37 -6.00
C GLY A 52 18.93 14.12 -5.31
N VAL A 53 20.25 13.99 -5.17
CA VAL A 53 20.83 12.96 -4.30
C VAL A 53 20.34 13.21 -2.87
N GLN A 54 19.36 12.43 -2.41
CA GLN A 54 18.87 12.50 -1.03
C GLN A 54 20.03 12.22 -0.06
N ILE A 55 20.18 13.04 0.98
CA ILE A 55 21.18 12.79 2.03
C ILE A 55 20.64 11.74 3.00
N CYS A 56 21.52 10.92 3.57
CA CYS A 56 21.16 9.91 4.57
C CYS A 56 20.34 10.52 5.72
N ALA A 57 19.17 9.96 6.00
CA ALA A 57 18.27 10.39 7.06
C ALA A 57 18.74 10.02 8.50
N TRP A 58 20.00 9.64 8.70
CA TRP A 58 20.55 9.37 10.02
C TRP A 58 21.26 10.61 10.56
N GLU A 59 20.90 11.03 11.77
CA GLU A 59 21.53 12.14 12.48
C GLU A 59 23.06 12.00 12.51
N GLY A 60 23.76 12.96 11.90
CA GLY A 60 25.23 12.96 11.82
C GLY A 60 25.82 12.09 10.70
N CYS A 61 25.04 11.71 9.68
CA CYS A 61 25.56 11.09 8.46
C CYS A 61 25.26 11.98 7.25
N ASN A 62 26.31 12.46 6.59
CA ASN A 62 26.22 13.30 5.39
C ASN A 62 26.44 12.52 4.09
N SER A 63 26.50 11.19 4.16
CA SER A 63 26.65 10.36 2.97
C SER A 63 25.36 10.35 2.13
N PRO A 64 25.46 10.23 0.80
CA PRO A 64 24.30 10.12 -0.05
C PRO A 64 23.50 8.85 0.26
N ALA A 65 22.18 8.95 0.21
CA ALA A 65 21.28 7.84 0.40
C ALA A 65 21.36 6.89 -0.80
N ARG A 66 21.08 5.61 -0.57
CA ARG A 66 21.04 4.61 -1.65
C ARG A 66 19.78 4.81 -2.49
N PRO A 67 19.78 4.39 -3.77
CA PRO A 67 18.58 4.41 -4.60
C PRO A 67 17.42 3.71 -3.88
N ASN A 68 16.23 4.32 -3.90
CA ASN A 68 15.02 3.83 -3.22
C ASN A 68 15.17 3.62 -1.71
N SER A 69 16.10 4.32 -1.06
CA SER A 69 16.31 4.23 0.38
C SER A 69 16.55 5.61 0.98
N LYS A 70 16.07 5.81 2.20
CA LYS A 70 16.39 7.01 2.99
C LYS A 70 17.77 6.97 3.67
N TYR A 71 18.52 5.86 3.54
CA TYR A 71 19.81 5.73 4.22
C TYR A 71 20.92 5.35 3.25
N CYS A 72 22.14 5.81 3.55
CA CYS A 72 23.35 5.45 2.81
C CYS A 72 23.75 3.97 2.96
N SER A 73 23.34 3.31 4.06
CA SER A 73 23.75 1.92 4.36
C SER A 73 22.78 1.21 5.31
N ARG A 74 22.86 -0.14 5.31
CA ARG A 74 22.17 -0.99 6.29
C ARG A 74 22.56 -0.62 7.74
N LYS A 75 23.80 -0.19 7.95
CA LYS A 75 24.32 0.25 9.26
C LYS A 75 23.57 1.47 9.78
N CYS A 76 23.34 2.49 8.96
CA CYS A 76 22.57 3.69 9.35
C CYS A 76 21.09 3.36 9.61
N SER A 77 20.50 2.49 8.78
CA SER A 77 19.13 1.99 9.01
C SER A 77 18.99 1.28 10.36
N ASN A 78 19.92 0.35 10.67
CA ASN A 78 19.92 -0.40 11.93
C ASN A 78 20.16 0.51 13.15
N LYS A 79 21.03 1.53 13.02
CA LYS A 79 21.20 2.54 14.07
C LYS A 79 19.88 3.25 14.37
N ASN A 80 19.15 3.66 13.33
CA ASN A 80 17.85 4.29 13.52
C ASN A 80 16.83 3.35 14.17
N ALA A 81 16.74 2.10 13.69
CA ALA A 81 15.86 1.11 14.29
C ALA A 81 16.14 0.90 15.80
N ARG A 82 17.42 0.81 16.19
CA ARG A 82 17.83 0.68 17.60
C ARG A 82 17.51 1.93 18.42
N LYS A 83 17.73 3.14 17.86
CA LYS A 83 17.38 4.41 18.53
C LYS A 83 15.88 4.46 18.83
N ARG A 84 15.03 4.19 17.83
CA ARG A 84 13.56 4.19 18.00
C ARG A 84 13.10 3.10 18.96
N PHE A 85 13.71 1.92 18.92
CA PHE A 85 13.41 0.86 19.89
C PHE A 85 13.70 1.30 21.33
N ARG A 86 14.86 1.91 21.58
CA ARG A 86 15.22 2.42 22.91
C ARG A 86 14.28 3.54 23.37
N ALA A 87 13.88 4.45 22.48
CA ALA A 87 12.92 5.51 22.79
C ALA A 87 11.57 4.92 23.23
N ARG A 88 11.00 4.01 22.43
CA ARG A 88 9.75 3.30 22.80
C ARG A 88 9.86 2.54 24.12
N LYS A 89 11.00 1.90 24.38
CA LYS A 89 11.22 1.19 25.65
C LYS A 89 11.27 2.15 26.85
N ARG A 90 11.81 3.37 26.68
CA ARG A 90 11.80 4.41 27.71
C ARG A 90 10.40 4.94 27.97
N GLU A 91 9.63 5.18 26.90
CA GLU A 91 8.22 5.62 26.97
C GLU A 91 7.33 4.59 27.68
N GLN A 92 7.60 3.29 27.51
CA GLN A 92 6.86 2.21 28.20
C GLN A 92 7.25 2.01 29.67
N ALA A 93 8.40 2.54 30.07
CA ALA A 93 8.94 2.39 31.43
C ALA A 93 8.75 3.66 32.28
N ALA A 94 8.17 4.71 31.71
CA ALA A 94 7.79 5.95 32.37
C ALA A 94 6.28 5.93 32.64
#